data_AF-A0A2D9K1L5-F1
#
_entry.id   AF-A0A2D9K1L5-F1
#
_cell.length_a   1.000
_cell.length_b   1.000
_cell.length_c   1.000
_cell.angle_alpha   90.00
_cell.angle_beta   90.00
_cell.angle_gamma   90.00
#
_symmetry.space_group_name_H-M   'P 1'
#
loop_
_entity.id
_entity.type
_entity.pdbx_description
1 polymer ?
#
loop_
_entity_poly.entity_id
_entity_poly.type
_entity_poly.pdbx_seq_one_letter_code
_entity_poly.pdbx_strand_id
1 'polypeptide(L)'
;MHKGSRARGIRKHSHSEDYGKNVRKKASREDELPTIIESEKDPLILILDQVQDPHNLGACLRTANGAGCCAVIAPKDRSAPLNETVRRVACGAAETTPYIQVTNISRT
;
A
#
# COMPACT_ATOMS: atom_id res chain seq x y z
N MET A 1 15.84 -20.64 -46.59
CA MET A 1 15.59 -21.25 -45.26
C MET A 1 15.69 -20.17 -44.20
N HIS A 2 14.60 -19.98 -43.47
CA HIS A 2 14.34 -18.93 -42.48
C HIS A 2 15.24 -19.05 -41.24
N LYS A 3 15.88 -17.96 -40.79
CA LYS A 3 16.11 -17.73 -39.35
C LYS A 3 15.92 -16.25 -39.04
N GLY A 4 14.80 -15.98 -38.38
CA GLY A 4 14.29 -14.66 -38.04
C GLY A 4 15.13 -13.95 -36.97
N SER A 5 15.19 -12.64 -37.14
CA SER A 5 15.70 -11.67 -36.19
C SER A 5 14.84 -11.69 -34.92
N ARG A 6 15.40 -12.15 -33.80
CA ARG A 6 14.77 -11.99 -32.48
C ARG A 6 15.16 -10.64 -31.92
N ALA A 7 14.34 -9.63 -32.19
CA ALA A 7 14.38 -8.36 -31.48
C ALA A 7 14.12 -8.64 -29.99
N ARG A 8 15.15 -8.49 -29.16
CA ARG A 8 14.98 -8.41 -27.71
C ARG A 8 14.33 -7.07 -27.40
N GLY A 9 13.01 -7.08 -27.25
CA GLY A 9 12.25 -5.96 -26.72
C GLY A 9 12.71 -5.67 -25.29
N ILE A 10 13.55 -4.64 -25.14
CA ILE A 10 13.84 -4.02 -23.85
C ILE A 10 12.51 -3.44 -23.38
N ARG A 11 11.87 -4.10 -22.39
CA ARG A 11 10.70 -3.54 -21.70
C ARG A 11 11.14 -2.21 -21.11
N LYS A 12 10.68 -1.11 -21.70
CA LYS A 12 10.88 0.24 -21.15
C LYS A 12 10.21 0.26 -19.78
N HIS A 13 10.99 0.22 -18.71
CA HIS A 13 10.50 0.51 -17.37
C HIS A 13 10.28 2.03 -17.28
N SER A 14 9.11 2.49 -17.66
CA SER A 14 8.64 3.87 -17.50
C SER A 14 8.08 4.10 -16.08
N HIS A 15 8.74 3.56 -15.06
CA HIS A 15 8.20 3.47 -13.70
C HIS A 15 9.00 4.29 -12.68
N SER A 16 9.99 5.08 -13.13
CA SER A 16 10.93 5.78 -12.24
C SER A 16 10.56 7.24 -11.94
N GLU A 17 9.56 7.84 -12.59
CA GLU A 17 9.36 9.31 -12.52
C GLU A 17 8.26 9.79 -11.57
N ASP A 18 7.39 8.91 -11.08
CA ASP A 18 6.20 9.35 -10.30
C ASP A 18 6.29 9.13 -8.78
N TYR A 19 7.35 8.47 -8.29
CA TYR A 19 7.50 8.04 -6.89
C TYR A 19 7.60 9.17 -5.85
N GLY A 20 7.51 10.45 -6.24
CA GLY A 20 7.88 11.58 -5.36
C GLY A 20 6.97 12.81 -5.38
N LYS A 21 5.80 12.81 -6.04
CA LYS A 21 5.06 14.07 -6.25
C LYS A 21 3.85 14.36 -5.37
N ASN A 22 3.52 13.54 -4.38
CA ASN A 22 2.50 13.92 -3.40
C ASN A 22 2.94 13.52 -2.01
N VAL A 23 3.16 14.51 -1.14
CA VAL A 23 3.15 14.31 0.31
C VAL A 23 1.75 13.77 0.63
N ARG A 24 1.61 12.45 0.70
CA ARG A 24 0.32 11.75 0.78
C ARG A 24 -0.40 12.23 2.04
N LYS A 25 -1.51 12.94 1.82
CA LYS A 25 -2.44 13.39 2.86
C LYS A 25 -2.78 12.17 3.73
N LYS A 26 -2.83 12.38 5.06
CA LYS A 26 -3.20 11.39 6.07
C LYS A 26 -4.65 10.92 5.85
N ALA A 27 -4.86 10.05 4.87
CA ALA A 27 -6.13 9.41 4.67
C ALA A 27 -6.23 8.25 5.66
N SER A 28 -7.30 8.27 6.44
CA SER A 28 -7.51 7.32 7.55
C SER A 28 -8.96 6.86 7.65
N ARG A 29 -9.83 7.37 6.77
CA ARG A 29 -11.25 7.03 6.77
C ARG A 29 -11.60 6.14 5.59
N GLU A 30 -12.57 5.27 5.83
CA GLU A 30 -13.10 4.30 4.86
C GLU A 30 -13.69 4.99 3.61
N ASP A 31 -14.29 6.18 3.75
CA ASP A 31 -14.87 6.95 2.64
C ASP A 31 -13.84 7.62 1.71
N GLU A 32 -12.57 7.70 2.14
CA GLU A 32 -11.49 8.25 1.31
C GLU A 32 -10.90 7.20 0.36
N LEU A 33 -11.17 5.90 0.60
CA LEU A 33 -10.59 4.79 -0.14
C LEU A 33 -10.84 4.87 -1.66
N PRO A 34 -12.07 5.12 -2.17
CA PRO A 34 -12.31 5.22 -3.62
C PRO A 34 -11.46 6.32 -4.26
N THR A 35 -11.39 7.49 -3.62
CA THR A 35 -10.60 8.64 -4.09
C THR A 35 -9.12 8.30 -4.22
N ILE A 36 -8.55 7.57 -3.26
CA ILE A 36 -7.14 7.15 -3.28
C ILE A 36 -6.89 6.23 -4.47
N ILE A 37 -7.76 5.24 -4.66
CA ILE A 37 -7.64 4.25 -5.74
C ILE A 37 -7.75 4.93 -7.11
N GLU A 38 -8.74 5.80 -7.29
CA GLU A 38 -8.97 6.54 -8.54
C GLU A 38 -7.86 7.54 -8.87
N SER A 39 -7.12 8.02 -7.86
CA SER A 39 -6.00 8.94 -8.04
C SER A 39 -4.70 8.28 -8.54
N GLU A 40 -4.63 6.95 -8.50
CA GLU A 40 -3.45 6.18 -8.86
C GLU A 40 -3.64 5.52 -10.23
N LYS A 41 -2.61 5.58 -11.09
CA LYS A 41 -2.67 5.00 -12.44
C LYS A 41 -2.69 3.46 -12.42
N ASP A 42 -2.01 2.86 -11.44
CA ASP A 42 -1.91 1.43 -11.23
C ASP A 42 -1.97 1.16 -9.71
N PRO A 43 -3.17 1.13 -9.11
CA PRO A 43 -3.33 1.10 -7.66
C PRO A 43 -2.91 -0.26 -7.08
N LEU A 44 -1.89 -0.24 -6.23
CA LEU A 44 -1.48 -1.39 -5.43
C LEU A 44 -1.99 -1.24 -3.99
N ILE A 45 -2.76 -2.21 -3.50
CA ILE A 45 -3.33 -2.20 -2.15
C ILE A 45 -2.90 -3.46 -1.40
N LEU A 46 -2.60 -3.31 -0.12
CA LEU A 46 -2.40 -4.44 0.79
C LEU A 46 -3.60 -4.57 1.73
N ILE A 47 -4.21 -5.75 1.78
CA ILE A 47 -5.27 -6.08 2.73
C ILE A 47 -4.67 -6.97 3.83
N LEU A 48 -4.86 -6.57 5.08
CA LEU A 48 -4.48 -7.32 6.27
C LEU A 48 -5.74 -7.83 6.95
N ASP A 49 -5.95 -9.14 6.96
CA ASP A 49 -7.07 -9.76 7.66
C ASP A 49 -6.58 -10.39 8.97
N GLN A 50 -7.12 -9.90 10.10
CA GLN A 50 -6.82 -10.39 11.44
C GLN A 50 -5.36 -10.34 11.90
N VAL A 51 -4.59 -9.35 11.44
CA VAL A 51 -3.23 -9.09 11.95
C VAL A 51 -3.33 -8.41 13.31
N GLN A 52 -3.12 -9.17 14.39
CA GLN A 52 -3.33 -8.72 15.78
C GLN A 52 -2.05 -8.28 16.51
N ASP A 53 -0.88 -8.69 16.02
CA ASP A 53 0.40 -8.32 16.62
C ASP A 53 0.90 -6.96 16.07
N PRO A 54 1.17 -5.96 16.94
CA PRO A 54 1.72 -4.67 16.54
C PRO A 54 3.05 -4.76 15.78
N HIS A 55 3.90 -5.75 16.06
CA HIS A 55 5.17 -5.91 15.33
C HIS A 55 4.91 -6.33 13.88
N ASN A 56 4.05 -7.32 13.67
CA ASN A 56 3.63 -7.72 12.33
C ASN A 56 2.95 -6.58 11.56
N LEU A 57 2.03 -5.84 12.19
CA LEU A 57 1.39 -4.68 11.55
C LEU A 57 2.44 -3.64 11.11
N GLY A 58 3.40 -3.30 11.98
CA GLY A 58 4.47 -2.36 11.63
C GLY A 58 5.35 -2.85 10.48
N ALA A 59 5.71 -4.14 10.47
CA ALA A 59 6.50 -4.74 9.41
C ALA A 59 5.75 -4.75 8.06
N CYS A 60 4.45 -5.04 8.08
CA CYS A 60 3.59 -4.95 6.90
C CYS A 60 3.50 -3.53 6.36
N LEU A 61 3.27 -2.52 7.22
CA LEU A 61 3.24 -1.11 6.79
C LEU A 61 4.56 -0.68 6.14
N ARG A 62 5.69 -1.03 6.75
CA ARG A 62 7.02 -0.74 6.19
C ARG A 62 7.22 -1.37 4.82
N THR A 63 6.81 -2.62 4.67
CA THR A 63 6.92 -3.36 3.41
C THR A 63 6.00 -2.78 2.34
N ALA A 64 4.75 -2.47 2.70
CA ALA A 64 3.77 -1.86 1.80
C ALA A 64 4.26 -0.51 1.26
N ASN A 65 4.83 0.32 2.14
CA ASN A 65 5.43 1.60 1.74
C ASN A 65 6.56 1.41 0.72
N GLY A 66 7.52 0.53 1.01
CA GLY A 66 8.63 0.23 0.11
C GLY A 66 8.20 -0.41 -1.21
N ALA A 67 7.11 -1.18 -1.20
CA ALA A 67 6.51 -1.80 -2.39
C ALA A 67 5.70 -0.82 -3.25
N GLY A 68 5.44 0.40 -2.77
CA GLY A 68 4.63 1.39 -3.50
C GLY A 68 3.12 1.21 -3.34
N CYS A 69 2.64 0.51 -2.30
CA CYS A 69 1.22 0.44 -2.03
C CYS A 69 0.62 1.84 -1.85
N CYS A 70 -0.52 2.11 -2.47
CA CYS A 70 -1.27 3.34 -2.28
C CYS A 70 -2.05 3.36 -0.97
N ALA A 71 -2.45 2.20 -0.46
CA ALA A 71 -3.12 2.04 0.83
C ALA A 71 -2.88 0.66 1.45
N VAL A 72 -2.99 0.60 2.78
CA VAL A 72 -3.12 -0.62 3.57
C VAL A 72 -4.49 -0.63 4.23
N ILE A 73 -5.22 -1.72 4.08
CA ILE A 73 -6.58 -1.87 4.59
C ILE A 73 -6.60 -2.97 5.65
N ALA A 74 -7.34 -2.76 6.73
CA ALA A 74 -7.57 -3.78 7.76
C ALA A 74 -9.00 -3.68 8.33
N PRO A 75 -9.57 -4.75 8.90
CA PRO A 75 -10.84 -4.64 9.58
C PRO A 75 -10.71 -3.82 10.88
N LYS A 76 -11.76 -3.09 11.26
CA LYS A 76 -11.82 -2.39 12.56
C LYS A 76 -11.75 -3.38 13.72
N ASP A 77 -12.43 -4.52 13.57
CA ASP A 77 -12.42 -5.60 14.55
C ASP A 77 -11.21 -6.51 14.36
N ARG A 78 -10.68 -7.03 15.47
CA ARG A 78 -9.65 -8.09 15.50
C ARG A 78 -8.36 -7.74 14.71
N SER A 79 -8.07 -6.45 14.53
CA SER A 79 -6.78 -5.93 14.05
C SER A 79 -6.00 -5.25 15.17
N ALA A 80 -4.67 -5.26 15.05
CA ALA A 80 -3.79 -4.50 15.92
C ALA A 80 -4.09 -2.99 15.81
N PRO A 81 -4.13 -2.25 16.94
CA PRO A 81 -4.26 -0.79 16.90
C PRO A 81 -2.96 -0.14 16.39
N LEU A 82 -3.09 0.99 15.70
CA LEU A 82 -1.96 1.80 15.25
C LEU A 82 -1.32 2.59 16.41
N ASN A 83 -0.55 1.88 17.26
CA ASN A 83 0.08 2.41 18.47
C ASN A 83 1.58 2.77 18.28
N GLU A 84 2.26 3.15 19.36
CA GLU A 84 3.68 3.55 19.31
C GLU A 84 4.61 2.43 18.81
N THR A 85 4.37 1.18 19.22
CA THR A 85 5.13 0.02 18.76
C THR A 85 5.05 -0.11 17.24
N VAL A 86 3.84 -0.01 16.68
CA VAL A 86 3.64 -0.04 15.21
C VAL A 86 4.43 1.06 14.53
N ARG A 87 4.33 2.31 15.02
CA ARG A 87 5.05 3.46 14.45
C ARG A 87 6.56 3.27 14.45
N ARG A 88 7.10 2.75 15.56
CA ARG A 88 8.54 2.46 15.71
C ARG A 88 9.00 1.40 14.71
N VAL A 89 8.25 0.31 14.58
CA VAL A 89 8.59 -0.80 13.67
C VAL A 89 8.41 -0.39 12.20
N ALA A 90 7.41 0.44 11.91
CA ALA A 90 7.09 0.92 10.56
C ALA A 90 8.13 1.88 9.96
N CYS A 91 9.05 2.43 10.78
CA CYS A 91 10.13 3.33 10.33
C CYS A 91 9.64 4.53 9.49
N GLY A 92 8.55 5.18 9.90
CA GLY A 92 7.97 6.34 9.20
C GLY A 92 6.89 5.98 8.14
N ALA A 93 6.72 4.68 7.85
CA ALA A 93 5.68 4.23 6.94
C ALA A 93 4.26 4.46 7.49
N ALA A 94 4.08 4.47 8.82
CA ALA A 94 2.78 4.69 9.47
C ALA A 94 2.24 6.12 9.27
N GLU A 95 3.09 7.07 8.91
CA GLU A 95 2.76 8.48 8.69
C GLU A 95 2.56 8.79 7.20
N THR A 96 3.14 7.97 6.32
CA THR A 96 3.19 8.22 4.86
C THR A 96 2.33 7.25 4.06
N THR A 97 2.00 6.09 4.63
CA THR A 97 1.15 5.08 4.00
C THR A 97 -0.25 5.15 4.60
N PRO A 98 -1.30 5.46 3.81
CA PRO A 98 -2.67 5.40 4.28
C PRO A 98 -3.00 4.04 4.89
N TYR A 99 -3.41 4.06 6.16
CA TYR A 99 -3.91 2.87 6.87
C TYR A 99 -5.39 3.07 7.16
N ILE A 100 -6.23 2.31 6.47
CA ILE A 100 -7.68 2.49 6.46
C ILE A 100 -8.33 1.30 7.15
N GLN A 101 -9.05 1.58 8.24
CA GLN A 101 -9.80 0.55 8.95
C GLN A 101 -11.24 0.51 8.46
N VAL A 102 -11.67 -0.65 7.96
CA VAL A 102 -12.98 -0.86 7.34
C VAL A 102 -13.87 -1.70 8.24
N THR A 103 -15.18 -1.53 8.10
CA THR A 103 -16.12 -2.30 8.93
C THR A 103 -16.22 -3.76 8.48
N ASN A 104 -16.15 -4.02 7.18
CA ASN A 104 -16.21 -5.37 6.63
C ASN A 104 -15.47 -5.45 5.29
N ILE A 105 -14.34 -6.16 5.26
CA ILE A 105 -13.50 -6.32 4.06
C ILE A 105 -14.29 -6.90 2.88
N SER A 106 -15.19 -7.84 3.11
CA SER A 106 -15.98 -8.48 2.03
C SER A 106 -17.02 -7.56 1.41
N ARG A 107 -17.31 -6.41 2.03
CA ARG A 107 -18.27 -5.40 1.55
C ARG A 107 -17.60 -4.10 1.10
N THR A 108 -16.29 -4.00 1.25
CA THR A 108 -15.46 -2.87 0.80
C THR A 108 -14.86 -3.20 -0.56
#